data_AF-K2DJK8-F1
#
_entry.id   AF-K2DJK8-F1
#
_cell.length_a   1.000
_cell.length_b   1.000
_cell.length_c   1.000
_cell.angle_alpha   90.00
_cell.angle_beta   90.00
_cell.angle_gamma   90.00
#
_symmetry.space_group_name_H-M   'P 1'
#
loop_
_entity.id
_entity.type
_entity.pdbx_description
1 polymer ?
#
loop_
_entity_poly.entity_id
_entity_poly.type
_entity_poly.pdbx_seq_one_letter_code
_entity_poly.pdbx_strand_id
1 'polypeptide(L)'
;MSERCPYPGHSEQPRSAEDPLVELQEVFNKIDLLLAELVEKGPAINPTHKKHLRAQLQALVTSLGVKDLEELTEFRQSFVAKLNERRQNPKAPYYPSKEEFEKNFMETLTQNKPQSWYPNPEHFATASEVAKYGYFNWNELKGRNGQTLIDYTYNLGKVLCDELVYKSIFLSEEKIKVSDDWHIEDGRHRALALIVLGRNYVEKRGVDNWVKVEFEK
;
A
#
# COMPACT_ATOMS: atom_id res chain seq x y z
N MET A 1 31.93 -11.90 -27.47
CA MET A 1 30.73 -12.71 -27.78
C MET A 1 29.83 -12.64 -26.57
N SER A 2 28.71 -11.93 -26.66
CA SER A 2 27.79 -11.67 -25.56
C SER A 2 26.72 -12.75 -25.59
N GLU A 3 26.74 -13.64 -24.60
CA GLU A 3 25.66 -14.58 -24.35
C GLU A 3 24.48 -13.80 -23.77
N ARG A 4 23.44 -13.62 -24.60
CA ARG A 4 22.15 -13.13 -24.15
C ARG A 4 21.48 -14.25 -23.37
N CYS A 5 21.34 -14.09 -22.07
CA CYS A 5 20.43 -14.91 -21.28
C CYS A 5 19.00 -14.75 -21.83
N PRO A 6 18.31 -15.84 -22.18
CA PRO A 6 16.90 -15.78 -22.54
C PRO A 6 16.09 -15.54 -21.26
N TYR A 7 15.32 -14.46 -21.23
CA TYR A 7 14.28 -14.26 -20.21
C TYR A 7 13.30 -15.45 -20.28
N PRO A 8 13.18 -16.27 -19.22
CA PRO A 8 12.13 -17.27 -19.17
C PRO A 8 10.79 -16.55 -18.96
N GLY A 9 9.79 -17.04 -19.69
CA GLY A 9 8.53 -16.36 -19.95
C GLY A 9 7.83 -15.80 -18.72
N HIS A 10 7.21 -14.64 -18.93
CA HIS A 10 6.10 -14.16 -18.13
C HIS A 10 5.08 -15.29 -18.01
N SER A 11 5.10 -15.98 -16.86
CA SER A 11 3.88 -16.59 -16.36
C SER A 11 2.98 -15.41 -16.03
N GLU A 12 1.97 -15.18 -16.89
CA GLU A 12 0.79 -14.41 -16.53
C GLU A 12 0.12 -15.13 -15.38
N GLN A 13 0.65 -14.96 -14.16
CA GLN A 13 -0.11 -15.23 -12.97
C GLN A 13 -1.29 -14.26 -13.02
N PRO A 14 -2.53 -14.73 -12.84
CA PRO A 14 -3.69 -13.88 -12.91
C PRO A 14 -3.49 -12.75 -11.92
N ARG A 15 -3.68 -11.50 -12.40
CA ARG A 15 -3.99 -10.35 -11.55
C ARG A 15 -4.90 -10.88 -10.45
N SER A 16 -4.55 -10.68 -9.18
CA SER A 16 -5.38 -11.18 -8.09
C SER A 16 -6.81 -10.79 -8.41
N ALA A 17 -7.72 -11.77 -8.51
CA ALA A 17 -9.15 -11.51 -8.67
C ALA A 17 -9.50 -10.33 -7.76
N GLU A 18 -10.07 -9.28 -8.35
CA GLU A 18 -10.33 -8.00 -7.67
C GLU A 18 -10.92 -8.29 -6.28
N ASP A 19 -10.20 -7.96 -5.21
CA ASP A 19 -10.60 -8.35 -3.85
C ASP A 19 -11.91 -7.62 -3.56
N PRO A 20 -13.04 -8.32 -3.31
CA PRO A 20 -14.33 -7.66 -3.16
C PRO A 20 -14.34 -6.59 -2.07
N LEU A 21 -13.46 -6.70 -1.06
CA LEU A 21 -13.34 -5.68 -0.03
C LEU A 21 -12.67 -4.39 -0.53
N VAL A 22 -11.76 -4.48 -1.51
CA VAL A 22 -11.12 -3.31 -2.13
C VAL A 22 -12.15 -2.55 -2.95
N GLU A 23 -12.92 -3.24 -3.79
CA GLU A 23 -14.02 -2.65 -4.56
C GLU A 23 -15.05 -1.98 -3.65
N LEU A 24 -15.46 -2.67 -2.58
CA LEU A 24 -16.39 -2.12 -1.58
C LEU A 24 -15.82 -0.86 -0.91
N GLN A 25 -14.53 -0.82 -0.59
CA GLN A 25 -13.89 0.37 -0.02
C GLN A 25 -13.97 1.57 -0.96
N GLU A 26 -13.75 1.37 -2.26
CA GLU A 26 -13.87 2.43 -3.25
C GLU A 26 -15.30 2.97 -3.37
N VAL A 27 -16.30 2.09 -3.30
CA VAL A 27 -17.71 2.49 -3.29
C VAL A 27 -18.03 3.31 -2.04
N PHE A 28 -17.58 2.88 -0.85
CA PHE A 28 -17.78 3.64 0.39
C PHE A 28 -17.10 5.01 0.34
N ASN A 29 -15.88 5.10 -0.19
CA ASN A 29 -15.18 6.39 -0.35
C ASN A 29 -15.96 7.33 -1.28
N LYS A 30 -16.53 6.81 -2.39
CA LYS A 30 -17.38 7.60 -3.29
C LYS A 30 -18.65 8.10 -2.59
N ILE A 31 -19.29 7.24 -1.78
CA ILE A 31 -20.44 7.61 -0.96
C ILE A 31 -20.08 8.75 0.01
N ASP A 32 -18.96 8.63 0.73
CA ASP A 32 -18.51 9.64 1.69
C ASP A 32 -18.22 10.99 1.02
N LEU A 33 -17.58 10.99 -0.15
CA LEU A 33 -17.32 12.22 -0.92
C LEU A 33 -18.61 12.92 -1.34
N LEU A 34 -19.61 12.17 -1.82
CA LEU A 34 -20.91 12.72 -2.20
C LEU A 34 -21.67 13.28 -0.99
N LEU A 35 -21.61 12.59 0.15
CA LEU A 35 -22.21 13.06 1.41
C LEU A 35 -21.51 14.32 1.91
N ALA A 36 -20.18 14.36 1.89
CA ALA A 36 -19.40 15.53 2.26
C ALA A 36 -19.77 16.73 1.39
N GLU A 37 -19.83 16.57 0.06
CA GLU A 37 -20.22 17.66 -0.85
C GLU A 37 -21.64 18.18 -0.57
N LEU A 38 -22.59 17.28 -0.28
CA LEU A 38 -23.96 17.65 0.09
C LEU A 38 -24.02 18.42 1.41
N VAL A 39 -23.19 18.05 2.40
CA VAL A 39 -23.14 18.68 3.72
C VAL A 39 -22.43 20.04 3.64
N GLU A 40 -21.26 20.11 3.03
CA GLU A 40 -20.44 21.32 2.93
C GLU A 40 -21.14 22.45 2.16
N LYS A 41 -21.81 22.12 1.04
CA LYS A 41 -22.54 23.12 0.24
C LYS A 41 -23.91 23.48 0.85
N GLY A 42 -24.43 22.62 1.73
CA GLY A 42 -25.63 22.88 2.53
C GLY A 42 -26.82 23.44 1.73
N PRO A 43 -27.43 24.57 2.15
CA PRO A 43 -28.57 25.17 1.45
C PRO A 43 -28.17 25.97 0.19
N ALA A 44 -26.89 26.31 0.01
CA ALA A 44 -26.40 27.11 -1.12
C ALA A 44 -26.22 26.29 -2.41
N ILE A 45 -26.37 24.98 -2.33
CA ILE A 45 -26.26 24.09 -3.48
C ILE A 45 -27.40 24.32 -4.48
N ASN A 46 -27.06 24.36 -5.77
CA ASN A 46 -28.05 24.44 -6.84
C ASN A 46 -29.03 23.24 -6.75
N PRO A 47 -30.36 23.45 -6.83
CA PRO A 47 -31.36 22.38 -6.74
C PRO A 47 -31.16 21.24 -7.75
N THR A 48 -30.77 21.55 -8.98
CA THR A 48 -30.48 20.56 -10.04
C THR A 48 -29.24 19.74 -9.69
N HIS A 49 -28.19 20.39 -9.21
CA HIS A 49 -26.96 19.73 -8.76
C HIS A 49 -27.22 18.82 -7.55
N LYS A 50 -28.00 19.31 -6.57
CA LYS A 50 -28.44 18.53 -5.41
C LYS A 50 -29.21 17.27 -5.80
N LYS A 51 -30.13 17.38 -6.78
CA LYS A 51 -30.88 16.24 -7.31
C LYS A 51 -29.94 15.22 -7.98
N HIS A 52 -28.94 15.70 -8.72
CA HIS A 52 -27.95 14.84 -9.36
C HIS A 52 -27.10 14.06 -8.34
N LEU A 53 -26.53 14.75 -7.34
CA LEU A 53 -25.74 14.10 -6.28
C LEU A 53 -26.55 13.05 -5.51
N ARG A 54 -27.82 13.36 -5.19
CA ARG A 54 -28.73 12.39 -4.55
C ARG A 54 -29.00 11.16 -5.41
N ALA A 55 -29.16 11.35 -6.72
CA ALA A 55 -29.36 10.22 -7.64
C ALA A 55 -28.09 9.34 -7.74
N GLN A 56 -26.90 9.95 -7.76
CA GLN A 56 -25.64 9.21 -7.72
C GLN A 56 -25.47 8.43 -6.40
N LEU A 57 -25.76 9.07 -5.26
CA LEU A 57 -25.73 8.42 -3.96
C LEU A 57 -26.69 7.23 -3.91
N GLN A 58 -27.93 7.42 -4.36
CA GLN A 58 -28.93 6.35 -4.41
C GLN A 58 -28.47 5.19 -5.32
N ALA A 59 -27.87 5.48 -6.47
CA ALA A 59 -27.34 4.45 -7.36
C ALA A 59 -26.23 3.63 -6.69
N LEU A 60 -25.32 4.28 -5.96
CA LEU A 60 -24.26 3.59 -5.22
C LEU A 60 -24.83 2.74 -4.07
N VAL A 61 -25.77 3.29 -3.28
CA VAL A 61 -26.45 2.54 -2.21
C VAL A 61 -27.18 1.32 -2.78
N THR A 62 -27.92 1.47 -3.87
CA THR A 62 -28.59 0.34 -4.53
C THR A 62 -27.60 -0.67 -5.11
N SER A 63 -26.43 -0.23 -5.61
CA SER A 63 -25.37 -1.15 -6.09
C SER A 63 -24.78 -2.01 -4.96
N LEU A 64 -24.82 -1.54 -3.72
CA LEU A 64 -24.43 -2.29 -2.53
C LEU A 64 -25.53 -3.25 -2.05
N GLY A 65 -26.70 -3.26 -2.70
CA GLY A 65 -27.84 -4.11 -2.32
C GLY A 65 -28.60 -3.63 -1.09
N VAL A 66 -28.33 -2.42 -0.60
CA VAL A 66 -29.02 -1.79 0.53
C VAL A 66 -30.10 -0.82 0.05
N LYS A 67 -31.20 -0.73 0.82
CA LYS A 67 -32.40 0.02 0.43
C LYS A 67 -32.41 1.45 0.95
N ASP A 68 -31.84 1.68 2.13
CA ASP A 68 -31.85 2.95 2.82
C ASP A 68 -30.54 3.21 3.59
N LEU A 69 -30.50 4.35 4.29
CA LEU A 69 -29.33 4.79 5.05
C LEU A 69 -29.12 3.99 6.35
N GLU A 70 -30.17 3.39 6.90
CA GLU A 70 -30.07 2.55 8.10
C GLU A 70 -29.39 1.23 7.73
N GLU A 71 -29.87 0.55 6.69
CA GLU A 71 -29.24 -0.65 6.13
C GLU A 71 -27.80 -0.36 5.66
N LEU A 72 -27.53 0.81 5.07
CA LEU A 72 -26.17 1.22 4.71
C LEU A 72 -25.24 1.33 5.93
N THR A 73 -25.76 1.81 7.06
CA THR A 73 -24.98 1.96 8.30
C THR A 73 -24.59 0.60 8.86
N GLU A 74 -25.54 -0.35 8.91
CA GLU A 74 -25.27 -1.73 9.33
C GLU A 74 -24.29 -2.42 8.39
N PHE A 75 -24.47 -2.25 7.08
CA PHE A 75 -23.57 -2.81 6.08
C PHE A 75 -22.15 -2.26 6.22
N ARG A 76 -22.01 -0.96 6.50
CA ARG A 76 -20.72 -0.31 6.78
C ARG A 76 -20.07 -0.86 8.05
N GLN A 77 -20.83 -1.09 9.12
CA GLN A 77 -20.30 -1.72 10.34
C GLN A 77 -19.76 -3.13 10.06
N SER A 78 -20.50 -3.93 9.28
CA SER A 78 -20.05 -5.26 8.85
C SER A 78 -18.75 -5.18 8.03
N PHE A 79 -18.66 -4.22 7.11
CA PHE A 79 -17.44 -3.97 6.34
C PHE A 79 -16.25 -3.60 7.24
N VAL A 80 -16.44 -2.70 8.21
CA VAL A 80 -15.40 -2.32 9.17
C VAL A 80 -14.95 -3.50 10.02
N ALA A 81 -15.86 -4.37 10.44
CA ALA A 81 -15.52 -5.60 11.16
C ALA A 81 -14.61 -6.52 10.32
N LYS A 82 -14.98 -6.76 9.04
CA LYS A 82 -14.17 -7.53 8.09
C LYS A 82 -12.80 -6.89 7.84
N LEU A 83 -12.75 -5.56 7.72
CA LEU A 83 -11.50 -4.82 7.55
C LEU A 83 -10.59 -4.95 8.78
N ASN A 84 -11.17 -4.91 9.99
CA ASN A 84 -10.41 -5.10 11.22
C ASN A 84 -9.86 -6.52 11.37
N GLU A 85 -10.64 -7.53 10.99
CA GLU A 85 -10.14 -8.91 10.89
C GLU A 85 -8.98 -9.01 9.87
N ARG A 86 -9.13 -8.33 8.73
CA ARG A 86 -8.08 -8.25 7.70
C ARG A 86 -6.80 -7.58 8.19
N ARG A 87 -6.91 -6.53 9.01
CA ARG A 87 -5.76 -5.84 9.61
C ARG A 87 -4.99 -6.76 10.56
N GLN A 88 -5.67 -7.66 11.26
CA GLN A 88 -5.02 -8.66 12.11
C GLN A 88 -4.36 -9.76 11.29
N ASN A 89 -4.96 -10.15 10.16
CA ASN A 89 -4.44 -11.16 9.25
C ASN A 89 -4.42 -10.69 7.78
N PRO A 90 -3.42 -9.87 7.38
CA PRO A 90 -3.28 -9.41 6.00
C PRO A 90 -3.07 -10.59 5.03
N LYS A 91 -3.61 -10.52 3.80
CA LYS A 91 -3.33 -11.54 2.76
C LYS A 91 -2.03 -11.10 2.12
N ALA A 92 -0.97 -11.80 2.48
CA ALA A 92 0.29 -11.74 1.79
C ALA A 92 0.57 -13.13 1.20
N PRO A 93 -0.04 -13.50 0.07
CA PRO A 93 0.20 -14.80 -0.53
C PRO A 93 1.65 -14.90 -0.99
N TYR A 94 2.25 -16.07 -0.78
CA TYR A 94 3.67 -16.34 -1.04
C TYR A 94 4.64 -15.44 -0.27
N TYR A 95 4.18 -14.79 0.80
CA TYR A 95 5.06 -14.05 1.70
C TYR A 95 6.09 -15.00 2.33
N PRO A 96 7.36 -14.59 2.45
CA PRO A 96 8.41 -15.45 3.00
C PRO A 96 8.05 -15.90 4.41
N SER A 97 8.58 -17.05 4.81
CA SER A 97 8.51 -17.49 6.20
C SER A 97 9.24 -16.47 7.09
N LYS A 98 8.96 -16.51 8.39
CA LYS A 98 9.66 -15.63 9.34
C LYS A 98 11.17 -15.87 9.29
N GLU A 99 11.58 -17.14 9.26
CA GLU A 99 12.99 -17.54 9.19
C GLU A 99 13.68 -17.04 7.90
N GLU A 100 13.02 -17.15 6.75
CA GLU A 100 13.54 -16.65 5.48
C GLU A 100 13.67 -15.11 5.49
N PHE A 101 12.64 -14.43 6.01
CA PHE A 101 12.68 -12.98 6.16
C PHE A 101 13.79 -12.54 7.13
N GLU A 102 13.95 -13.24 8.25
CA GLU A 102 14.99 -12.93 9.24
C GLU A 102 16.39 -13.08 8.65
N LYS A 103 16.61 -14.12 7.84
CA LYS A 103 17.86 -14.30 7.10
C LYS A 103 18.15 -13.12 6.19
N ASN A 104 17.19 -12.74 5.33
CA ASN A 104 17.34 -11.61 4.40
C ASN A 104 17.53 -10.28 5.15
N PHE A 105 16.88 -10.15 6.31
CA PHE A 105 17.01 -8.99 7.19
C PHE A 105 18.44 -8.84 7.71
N MET A 106 19.04 -9.92 8.22
CA MET A 106 20.42 -9.92 8.70
C MET A 106 21.43 -9.67 7.56
N GLU A 107 21.18 -10.22 6.37
CA GLU A 107 21.97 -9.92 5.18
C GLU A 107 21.89 -8.42 4.80
N THR A 108 20.71 -7.81 4.90
CA THR A 108 20.50 -6.39 4.63
C THR A 108 21.28 -5.49 5.61
N LEU A 109 21.29 -5.83 6.90
CA LEU A 109 22.02 -5.06 7.92
C LEU A 109 23.54 -5.14 7.78
N THR A 110 24.05 -6.21 7.16
CA THR A 110 25.49 -6.44 6.99
C THR A 110 26.02 -5.93 5.65
N GLN A 111 25.15 -5.69 4.66
CA GLN A 111 25.52 -5.14 3.36
C GLN A 111 25.64 -3.62 3.41
N ASN A 112 26.88 -3.12 3.56
CA ASN A 112 27.23 -1.74 3.22
C ASN A 112 27.37 -1.63 1.70
N LYS A 113 26.30 -1.25 1.00
CA LYS A 113 26.38 -0.97 -0.44
C LYS A 113 27.05 0.39 -0.67
N PRO A 114 28.15 0.48 -1.44
CA PRO A 114 28.78 1.76 -1.76
C PRO A 114 27.86 2.62 -2.63
N GLN A 115 27.85 3.93 -2.36
CA GLN A 115 26.97 4.96 -2.94
C GLN A 115 27.11 5.13 -4.47
N SER A 116 28.15 4.58 -5.10
CA SER A 116 28.58 4.88 -6.47
C SER A 116 27.89 4.09 -7.60
N TRP A 117 26.77 3.40 -7.33
CA TRP A 117 26.12 2.50 -8.31
C TRP A 117 24.62 2.75 -8.53
N TYR A 118 24.08 3.84 -7.99
CA TYR A 118 22.64 4.08 -8.03
C TYR A 118 22.23 4.92 -9.25
N PRO A 119 21.20 4.49 -10.00
CA PRO A 119 20.68 5.27 -11.13
C PRO A 119 20.10 6.59 -10.62
N ASN A 120 20.14 7.65 -11.45
CA ASN A 120 19.51 8.92 -11.07
C ASN A 120 17.99 8.71 -10.86
N PRO A 121 17.47 8.99 -9.66
CA PRO A 121 16.06 8.81 -9.33
C PRO A 121 15.06 9.65 -10.12
N GLU A 122 15.48 10.78 -10.72
CA GLU A 122 14.63 11.85 -11.28
C GLU A 122 13.49 11.43 -12.23
N HIS A 123 13.51 10.19 -12.74
CA HIS A 123 12.57 9.73 -13.76
C HIS A 123 11.35 8.98 -13.19
N PHE A 124 11.49 8.25 -12.08
CA PHE A 124 10.38 7.62 -11.33
C PHE A 124 10.90 6.86 -10.09
N ALA A 125 10.32 7.08 -8.89
CA ALA A 125 10.56 6.23 -7.72
C ALA A 125 9.40 5.27 -7.52
N THR A 126 9.70 3.97 -7.45
CA THR A 126 8.72 2.94 -7.08
C THR A 126 9.15 2.23 -5.82
N ALA A 127 8.21 1.49 -5.20
CA ALA A 127 8.53 0.63 -4.07
C ALA A 127 9.59 -0.43 -4.44
N SER A 128 9.57 -0.90 -5.69
CA SER A 128 10.55 -1.85 -6.24
C SER A 128 11.93 -1.25 -6.39
N GLU A 129 12.03 0.04 -6.76
CA GLU A 129 13.34 0.71 -6.81
C GLU A 129 13.84 1.06 -5.41
N VAL A 130 12.95 1.45 -4.48
CA VAL A 130 13.29 1.54 -3.05
C VAL A 130 13.83 0.21 -2.52
N ALA A 131 13.20 -0.92 -2.88
CA ALA A 131 13.64 -2.25 -2.48
C ALA A 131 15.05 -2.61 -3.00
N LYS A 132 15.49 -2.01 -4.11
CA LYS A 132 16.78 -2.30 -4.72
C LYS A 132 17.89 -1.35 -4.25
N TYR A 133 17.56 -0.06 -4.22
CA TYR A 133 18.51 1.04 -4.13
C TYR A 133 18.42 1.83 -2.84
N GLY A 134 17.26 1.79 -2.15
CA GLY A 134 17.03 2.51 -0.92
C GLY A 134 18.07 2.17 0.15
N TYR A 135 18.61 3.18 0.80
CA TYR A 135 19.58 3.00 1.86
C TYR A 135 19.35 3.96 3.04
N PHE A 136 19.70 3.50 4.23
CA PHE A 136 19.64 4.25 5.49
C PHE A 136 20.60 3.56 6.48
N ASN A 137 20.98 4.23 7.57
CA ASN A 137 21.70 3.55 8.65
C ASN A 137 20.75 2.64 9.45
N TRP A 138 20.46 1.45 8.91
CA TRP A 138 19.47 0.53 9.47
C TRP A 138 19.73 0.11 10.92
N ASN A 139 20.99 0.18 11.37
CA ASN A 139 21.38 -0.11 12.75
C ASN A 139 20.83 0.91 13.77
N GLU A 140 20.48 2.12 13.34
CA GLU A 140 19.87 3.15 14.18
C GLU A 140 18.34 3.00 14.29
N LEU A 141 17.74 2.24 13.38
CA LEU A 141 16.29 2.05 13.37
C LEU A 141 15.88 1.14 14.54
N LYS A 142 14.85 1.54 15.28
CA LYS A 142 14.31 0.74 16.40
C LYS A 142 12.95 0.19 16.04
N GLY A 143 12.60 -0.97 16.62
CA GLY A 143 11.23 -1.49 16.57
C GLY A 143 10.23 -0.54 17.23
N ARG A 144 8.93 -0.82 17.05
CA ARG A 144 7.83 -0.05 17.64
C ARG A 144 6.91 -0.96 18.45
N ASN A 145 6.10 -0.38 19.32
CA ASN A 145 5.03 -1.07 20.05
C ASN A 145 5.52 -2.29 20.85
N GLY A 146 6.71 -2.20 21.45
CA GLY A 146 7.31 -3.28 22.24
C GLY A 146 7.87 -4.46 21.42
N GLN A 147 7.81 -4.39 20.08
CA GLN A 147 8.37 -5.42 19.20
C GLN A 147 9.84 -5.12 18.88
N THR A 148 10.59 -6.19 18.61
CA THR A 148 11.92 -6.07 18.00
C THR A 148 11.80 -5.42 16.61
N LEU A 149 12.88 -4.83 16.09
CA LEU A 149 12.85 -4.25 14.75
C LEU A 149 12.46 -5.29 13.68
N ILE A 150 12.99 -6.51 13.82
CA ILE A 150 12.77 -7.60 12.86
C ILE A 150 11.32 -8.08 12.87
N ASP A 151 10.71 -8.27 14.06
CA ASP A 151 9.30 -8.66 14.20
C ASP A 151 8.37 -7.58 13.64
N TYR A 152 8.65 -6.32 14.00
CA TYR A 152 7.87 -5.18 13.54
C TYR A 152 7.93 -5.07 12.01
N THR A 153 9.12 -5.19 11.43
CA THR A 153 9.33 -5.09 9.98
C THR A 153 8.71 -6.27 9.23
N TYR A 154 8.78 -7.49 9.79
CA TYR A 154 8.13 -8.67 9.22
C TYR A 154 6.61 -8.51 9.14
N ASN A 155 5.97 -8.02 10.21
CA ASN A 155 4.54 -7.76 10.23
C ASN A 155 4.16 -6.59 9.31
N LEU A 156 5.00 -5.54 9.26
CA LEU A 156 4.81 -4.42 8.35
C LEU A 156 4.88 -4.84 6.89
N GLY A 157 5.79 -5.74 6.51
CA GLY A 157 5.84 -6.25 5.14
C GLY A 157 4.57 -7.00 4.73
N LYS A 158 3.90 -7.71 5.65
CA LYS A 158 2.57 -8.30 5.38
C LYS A 158 1.52 -7.23 5.09
N VAL A 159 1.55 -6.13 5.84
CA VAL A 159 0.67 -4.96 5.61
C VAL A 159 0.94 -4.34 4.24
N LEU A 160 2.21 -4.16 3.85
CA LEU A 160 2.58 -3.60 2.54
C LEU A 160 2.09 -4.46 1.37
N CYS A 161 1.97 -5.77 1.56
CA CYS A 161 1.53 -6.72 0.54
C CYS A 161 0.01 -6.79 0.36
N ASP A 162 -0.76 -6.11 1.22
CA ASP A 162 -2.21 -6.11 1.23
C ASP A 162 -2.73 -4.67 1.04
N GLU A 163 -3.13 -4.34 -0.18
CA GLU A 163 -3.57 -3.00 -0.57
C GLU A 163 -4.65 -2.42 0.36
N LEU A 164 -5.65 -3.24 0.71
CA LEU A 164 -6.77 -2.81 1.55
C LEU A 164 -6.27 -2.41 2.93
N VAL A 165 -5.44 -3.26 3.54
CA VAL A 165 -4.89 -3.02 4.87
C VAL A 165 -3.93 -1.83 4.83
N TYR A 166 -3.06 -1.76 3.82
CA TYR A 166 -2.14 -0.63 3.60
C TYR A 166 -2.89 0.70 3.56
N LYS A 167 -3.87 0.85 2.66
CA LYS A 167 -4.67 2.08 2.50
C LYS A 167 -5.49 2.41 3.75
N SER A 168 -5.84 1.41 4.55
CA SER A 168 -6.57 1.62 5.80
C SER A 168 -5.71 2.11 6.97
N ILE A 169 -4.38 1.97 6.87
CA ILE A 169 -3.42 2.33 7.91
C ILE A 169 -2.65 3.60 7.52
N PHE A 170 -2.17 3.67 6.28
CA PHE A 170 -1.38 4.77 5.78
C PHE A 170 -2.25 5.65 4.87
N LEU A 171 -2.28 6.94 5.16
CA LEU A 171 -2.99 7.91 4.33
C LEU A 171 -2.25 8.10 2.99
N SER A 172 -2.95 8.57 1.96
CA SER A 172 -2.37 8.79 0.62
C SER A 172 -1.20 9.79 0.61
N GLU A 173 -1.15 10.68 1.60
CA GLU A 173 -0.08 11.67 1.80
C GLU A 173 1.14 11.06 2.50
N GLU A 174 0.99 9.94 3.20
CA GLU A 174 2.08 9.27 3.90
C GLU A 174 2.90 8.42 2.91
N LYS A 175 3.80 9.08 2.18
CA LYS A 175 4.69 8.45 1.20
C LYS A 175 6.00 8.00 1.86
N ILE A 176 6.73 7.10 1.19
CA ILE A 176 8.16 6.90 1.47
C ILE A 176 8.91 8.02 0.76
N LYS A 177 9.67 8.82 1.52
CA LYS A 177 10.45 9.91 0.94
C LYS A 177 11.88 9.48 0.72
N VAL A 178 12.40 9.81 -0.46
CA VAL A 178 13.74 9.45 -0.88
C VAL A 178 14.46 10.67 -1.44
N SER A 179 15.74 10.82 -1.13
CA SER A 179 16.61 11.85 -1.69
C SER A 179 17.12 11.47 -3.08
N ASP A 180 17.85 12.39 -3.71
CA ASP A 180 18.48 12.22 -5.03
C ASP A 180 19.53 11.10 -5.09
N ASP A 181 20.00 10.61 -3.94
CA ASP A 181 20.98 9.52 -3.86
C ASP A 181 20.39 8.21 -3.33
N TRP A 182 19.06 8.11 -3.22
CA TRP A 182 18.31 6.97 -2.64
C TRP A 182 18.41 6.83 -1.12
N HIS A 183 18.83 7.88 -0.41
CA HIS A 183 18.69 7.92 1.05
C HIS A 183 17.22 7.94 1.45
N ILE A 184 16.84 7.13 2.45
CA ILE A 184 15.45 7.10 2.94
C ILE A 184 15.25 8.17 4.03
N GLU A 185 14.63 9.27 3.64
CA GLU A 185 14.34 10.40 4.52
C GLU A 185 13.14 10.09 5.45
N ASP A 186 12.07 9.53 4.88
CA ASP A 186 10.85 9.16 5.61
C ASP A 186 10.28 7.80 5.17
N GLY A 187 9.52 7.15 6.05
CA GLY A 187 8.98 5.82 5.82
C GLY A 187 10.01 4.70 6.00
N ARG A 188 11.05 4.92 6.80
CA ARG A 188 12.20 4.01 7.01
C ARG A 188 11.83 2.56 7.29
N HIS A 189 10.85 2.30 8.16
CA HIS A 189 10.39 0.93 8.43
C HIS A 189 9.72 0.28 7.21
N ARG A 190 8.95 1.05 6.44
CA ARG A 190 8.31 0.57 5.21
C ARG A 190 9.37 0.28 4.14
N ALA A 191 10.32 1.19 3.98
CA ALA A 191 11.45 1.01 3.07
C ALA A 191 12.28 -0.23 3.45
N LEU A 192 12.61 -0.41 4.74
CA LEU A 192 13.34 -1.59 5.21
C LEU A 192 12.58 -2.88 4.89
N ALA A 193 11.26 -2.92 5.13
CA ALA A 193 10.45 -4.08 4.78
C ALA A 193 10.51 -4.38 3.26
N LEU A 194 10.41 -3.36 2.40
CA LEU A 194 10.55 -3.52 0.95
C LEU A 194 11.93 -4.06 0.56
N ILE A 195 13.00 -3.53 1.15
CA ILE A 195 14.38 -3.95 0.88
C ILE A 195 14.60 -5.41 1.26
N VAL A 196 14.09 -5.84 2.42
CA VAL A 196 14.23 -7.22 2.91
C VAL A 196 13.42 -8.21 2.07
N LEU A 197 12.26 -7.79 1.55
CA LEU A 197 11.49 -8.58 0.57
C LEU A 197 12.19 -8.64 -0.79
N GLY A 198 12.90 -7.57 -1.16
CA GLY A 198 13.65 -7.45 -2.39
C GLY A 198 12.78 -7.11 -3.60
N ARG A 199 13.40 -6.44 -4.58
CA ARG A 199 12.75 -5.93 -5.80
C ARG A 199 11.88 -6.97 -6.51
N ASN A 200 12.40 -8.17 -6.75
CA ASN A 200 11.70 -9.20 -7.52
C ASN A 200 10.35 -9.57 -6.86
N TYR A 201 10.31 -9.62 -5.53
CA TYR A 201 9.08 -9.90 -4.81
C TYR A 201 8.09 -8.73 -4.94
N VAL A 202 8.56 -7.50 -4.71
CA VAL A 202 7.75 -6.27 -4.75
C VAL A 202 7.11 -6.07 -6.13
N GLU A 203 7.88 -6.23 -7.22
CA GLU A 203 7.39 -6.15 -8.60
C GLU A 203 6.35 -7.24 -8.89
N LYS A 204 6.68 -8.51 -8.59
CA LYS A 204 5.80 -9.64 -8.87
C LYS A 204 4.46 -9.54 -8.13
N ARG A 205 4.47 -8.96 -6.92
CA ARG A 205 3.27 -8.75 -6.11
C ARG A 205 2.51 -7.48 -6.46
N GLY A 206 3.06 -6.61 -7.31
CA GLY A 206 2.42 -5.37 -7.72
C GLY A 206 2.33 -4.33 -6.61
N VAL A 207 3.20 -4.41 -5.60
CA VAL A 207 3.20 -3.49 -4.44
C VAL A 207 3.40 -2.03 -4.87
N ASP A 208 4.08 -1.81 -6.00
CA ASP A 208 4.25 -0.51 -6.64
C ASP A 208 2.93 0.24 -6.95
N ASN A 209 1.83 -0.49 -7.10
CA ASN A 209 0.56 0.12 -7.47
C ASN A 209 -0.02 0.99 -6.35
N TRP A 210 0.20 0.61 -5.07
CA TRP A 210 -0.41 1.28 -3.92
C TRP A 210 0.59 1.85 -2.92
N VAL A 211 1.81 1.32 -2.81
CA VAL A 211 2.84 1.94 -1.97
C VAL A 211 3.43 3.14 -2.72
N LYS A 212 3.20 4.34 -2.18
CA LYS A 212 3.62 5.59 -2.81
C LYS A 212 5.00 6.01 -2.31
N VAL A 213 5.84 6.42 -3.26
CA VAL A 213 7.19 6.93 -3.04
C VAL A 213 7.29 8.32 -3.66
N GLU A 214 8.02 9.21 -3.02
CA GLU A 214 8.22 10.60 -3.44
C GLU A 214 9.67 11.02 -3.29
N PHE A 215 10.16 11.81 -4.25
CA PHE A 215 11.46 12.45 -4.15
C PHE A 215 11.37 13.76 -3.37
N GLU A 216 12.25 13.90 -2.39
CA GLU A 216 12.47 15.17 -1.70
C GLU A 216 13.45 16.00 -2.54
N LYS A 217 12.96 17.13 -3.06
CA LYS A 217 13.75 18.11 -3.82
C LYS A 217 14.34 19.18 -2.92
#